data_AF-A0A3D3W3T7-F1
#
_entry.id   AF-A0A3D3W3T7-F1
#
_cell.length_a   1.000
_cell.length_b   1.000
_cell.length_c   1.000
_cell.angle_alpha   90.00
_cell.angle_beta   90.00
_cell.angle_gamma   90.00
#
_symmetry.space_group_name_H-M   'P 1'
#
loop_
_entity.id
_entity.type
_entity.pdbx_description
1 polymer ?
#
loop_
_entity_poly.entity_id
_entity_poly.type
_entity_poly.pdbx_seq_one_letter_code
_entity_poly.pdbx_strand_id
1 'polypeptide(L)'
;MPPEQPLSEAVQKQLANWIQAGAHWGTEPIDPFRYSSETRAGFDWWSLQPLPEISAPTENGLHPIDAFIDARLQAQGLQRSPQADRRTLIRRLSFDLLGLPPDPADVTAFLADNSPHAWEHLVDRMLQSPHYGERWARHWLD
;
A
#
# COMPACT_ATOMS: atom_id res chain seq x y z
N MET A 1 12.07 17.82 -32.33
CA MET A 1 12.65 18.68 -33.40
C MET A 1 12.14 20.10 -33.21
N PRO A 2 12.94 21.14 -33.46
CA PRO A 2 12.41 22.49 -33.60
C PRO A 2 11.46 22.59 -34.83
N PRO A 3 10.53 23.55 -34.85
CA PRO A 3 9.57 23.69 -35.95
C PRO A 3 10.27 23.95 -37.29
N GLU A 4 9.72 23.39 -38.38
CA GLU A 4 10.29 23.48 -39.74
C GLU A 4 10.11 24.87 -40.38
N GLN A 5 9.15 25.65 -39.89
CA GLN A 5 8.91 27.02 -40.35
C GLN A 5 9.07 28.03 -39.21
N PRO A 6 9.56 29.25 -39.53
CA PRO A 6 9.65 30.31 -38.54
C PRO A 6 8.26 30.65 -37.97
N LEU A 7 8.25 31.11 -36.73
CA LEU A 7 7.03 31.65 -36.10
C LEU A 7 6.50 32.81 -36.95
N SER A 8 5.18 33.03 -36.93
CA SER A 8 4.58 34.17 -37.64
C SER A 8 5.11 35.50 -37.11
N GLU A 9 5.17 36.53 -37.96
CA GLU A 9 5.63 37.88 -37.56
C GLU A 9 4.86 38.43 -36.36
N ALA A 10 3.56 38.13 -36.27
CA ALA A 10 2.72 38.53 -35.14
C ALA A 10 3.21 37.90 -33.82
N VAL A 11 3.52 36.60 -33.83
CA VAL A 11 4.05 35.88 -32.65
C VAL A 11 5.45 36.37 -32.30
N GLN A 12 6.30 36.59 -33.30
CA GLN A 12 7.65 37.14 -33.08
C GLN A 12 7.58 38.52 -32.42
N LYS A 13 6.70 39.41 -32.90
CA LYS A 13 6.51 40.75 -32.34
C LYS A 13 5.95 40.69 -30.92
N GLN A 14 5.02 39.77 -30.65
CA GLN A 14 4.48 39.56 -29.31
C GLN A 14 5.56 39.10 -28.32
N LEU A 15 6.40 38.13 -28.72
CA LEU A 15 7.52 37.65 -27.91
C LEU A 15 8.57 38.74 -27.69
N ALA A 16 8.90 39.51 -28.72
CA ALA A 16 9.84 40.63 -28.63
C ALA A 16 9.36 41.70 -27.64
N ASN A 17 8.09 42.07 -27.71
CA ASN A 17 7.49 43.03 -26.77
C ASN A 17 7.50 42.50 -25.33
N TRP A 18 7.23 41.21 -25.13
CA TRP A 18 7.28 40.60 -23.80
C TRP A 18 8.70 40.59 -23.22
N ILE A 19 9.72 40.26 -24.03
CA ILE A 19 11.13 40.34 -23.62
C ILE A 19 11.52 41.78 -23.26
N GLN A 20 11.14 42.75 -24.10
CA GLN A 20 11.40 44.17 -23.83
C GLN A 20 10.69 44.68 -22.57
N ALA A 21 9.51 44.14 -22.26
CA ALA A 21 8.77 44.43 -21.04
C ALA A 21 9.35 43.72 -19.79
N GLY A 22 10.56 43.13 -19.87
CA GLY A 22 11.23 42.50 -18.73
C GLY A 22 10.95 40.99 -18.60
N ALA A 23 10.32 40.37 -19.61
CA ALA A 23 9.99 38.95 -19.63
C ALA A 23 9.25 38.49 -18.37
N HIS A 24 8.35 39.35 -17.84
CA HIS A 24 7.61 39.05 -16.62
C HIS A 24 6.76 37.79 -16.82
N TRP A 25 7.10 36.75 -16.08
CA TRP A 25 6.38 35.49 -16.02
C TRP A 25 5.72 35.38 -14.64
N GLY A 26 4.54 35.99 -14.49
CA GLY A 26 3.85 36.03 -13.21
C GLY A 26 4.70 36.59 -12.06
N THR A 27 4.32 36.27 -10.83
CA THR A 27 5.05 36.64 -9.60
C THR A 27 5.89 35.50 -9.03
N GLU A 28 5.83 34.31 -9.63
CA GLU A 28 6.51 33.12 -9.11
C GLU A 28 7.58 32.61 -10.08
N PRO A 29 8.71 32.07 -9.55
CA PRO A 29 9.72 31.42 -10.37
C PRO A 29 9.12 30.30 -11.24
N ILE A 30 9.71 30.06 -12.40
CA ILE A 30 9.39 28.88 -13.20
C ILE A 30 9.85 27.65 -12.41
N ASP A 31 8.91 26.97 -11.79
CA ASP A 31 9.11 25.67 -11.18
C ASP A 31 8.51 24.60 -12.09
N PRO A 32 9.33 23.82 -12.80
CA PRO A 32 8.81 22.76 -13.65
C PRO A 32 8.01 21.76 -12.80
N PHE A 33 8.39 21.43 -11.56
CA PHE A 33 7.71 20.40 -10.76
C PHE A 33 6.42 20.85 -10.10
N ARG A 34 5.97 22.10 -10.31
CA ARG A 34 4.72 22.58 -9.69
C ARG A 34 3.49 21.73 -10.02
N TYR A 35 3.40 21.23 -11.25
CA TYR A 35 2.28 20.42 -11.72
C TYR A 35 2.76 19.21 -12.50
N SER A 36 1.96 18.15 -12.39
CA SER A 36 2.14 16.92 -13.15
C SER A 36 1.71 17.15 -14.59
N SER A 37 2.51 16.61 -15.52
CA SER A 37 2.20 16.53 -16.95
C SER A 37 2.06 15.06 -17.37
N GLU A 38 1.60 14.83 -18.60
CA GLU A 38 1.49 13.48 -19.17
C GLU A 38 2.82 12.69 -19.16
N THR A 39 3.94 13.39 -19.14
CA THR A 39 5.29 12.82 -19.23
C THR A 39 6.11 12.94 -17.96
N ARG A 40 5.61 13.64 -16.92
CA ARG A 40 6.38 13.92 -15.71
C ARG A 40 5.50 14.20 -14.50
N ALA A 41 5.79 13.54 -13.39
CA ALA A 41 5.21 13.83 -12.09
C ALA A 41 5.71 15.18 -11.55
N GLY A 42 4.78 16.04 -11.17
CA GLY A 42 5.02 17.23 -10.34
C GLY A 42 4.77 16.91 -8.86
N PHE A 43 4.89 17.92 -8.00
CA PHE A 43 4.67 17.78 -6.56
C PHE A 43 3.25 17.35 -6.23
N ASP A 44 2.27 17.71 -7.06
CA ASP A 44 0.87 17.28 -7.01
C ASP A 44 0.64 15.79 -7.35
N TRP A 45 1.68 15.04 -7.74
CA TRP A 45 1.57 13.61 -8.01
C TRP A 45 1.19 12.84 -6.75
N TRP A 46 0.26 11.89 -6.87
CA TRP A 46 -0.40 11.23 -5.73
C TRP A 46 0.57 10.59 -4.72
N SER A 47 1.71 10.06 -5.17
CA SER A 47 2.70 9.41 -4.28
C SER A 47 3.63 10.39 -3.57
N LEU A 48 3.62 11.67 -3.97
CA LEU A 48 4.40 12.75 -3.37
C LEU A 48 3.55 13.62 -2.42
N GLN A 49 2.25 13.39 -2.38
CA GLN A 49 1.36 14.04 -1.45
C GLN A 49 1.58 13.47 -0.04
N PRO A 50 1.47 14.31 1.00
CA PRO A 50 1.47 13.81 2.38
C PRO A 50 0.29 12.83 2.54
N LEU A 51 0.53 11.75 3.28
CA LEU A 51 -0.54 10.82 3.62
C LEU A 51 -1.57 11.56 4.48
N PRO A 52 -2.86 11.51 4.14
CA PRO A 52 -3.88 12.06 5.00
C PRO A 52 -3.90 11.32 6.33
N GLU A 53 -4.16 12.04 7.42
CA GLU A 53 -4.46 11.39 8.70
C GLU A 53 -5.83 10.70 8.59
N ILE A 54 -5.82 9.37 8.61
CA ILE A 54 -7.05 8.56 8.57
C ILE A 54 -7.27 7.97 9.96
N SER A 55 -8.32 8.43 10.64
CA SER A 55 -8.77 7.84 11.90
C SER A 55 -9.67 6.63 11.64
N ALA A 56 -9.52 5.59 12.45
CA ALA A 56 -10.42 4.44 12.41
C ALA A 56 -11.87 4.87 12.70
N PRO A 57 -12.90 4.25 12.07
CA PRO A 57 -14.30 4.62 12.29
C PRO A 57 -14.76 4.43 13.75
N THR A 58 -14.14 3.48 14.45
CA THR A 58 -14.46 3.15 15.83
C THR A 58 -13.24 2.61 16.58
N GLU A 59 -13.02 3.08 17.81
CA GLU A 59 -11.99 2.58 18.71
C GLU A 59 -12.53 1.44 19.59
N ASN A 60 -12.68 0.25 19.01
CA ASN A 60 -13.25 -0.91 19.71
C ASN A 60 -12.19 -1.79 20.41
N GLY A 61 -10.96 -1.31 20.57
CA GLY A 61 -9.83 -2.10 21.09
C GLY A 61 -9.32 -3.20 20.15
N LEU A 62 -9.86 -3.28 18.93
CA LEU A 62 -9.38 -4.14 17.84
C LEU A 62 -8.30 -3.44 17.02
N HIS A 63 -7.62 -4.19 16.15
CA HIS A 63 -6.65 -3.62 15.22
C HIS A 63 -7.33 -2.52 14.35
N PRO A 64 -6.68 -1.38 14.05
CA PRO A 64 -7.33 -0.29 13.32
C PRO A 64 -7.93 -0.69 11.97
N ILE A 65 -7.30 -1.63 11.26
CA ILE A 65 -7.82 -2.19 10.00
C ILE A 65 -9.17 -2.90 10.22
N ASP A 66 -9.32 -3.61 11.34
CA ASP A 66 -10.54 -4.34 11.68
C ASP A 66 -11.73 -3.42 11.86
N ALA A 67 -11.51 -2.19 12.35
CA ALA A 67 -12.56 -1.19 12.48
C ALA A 67 -13.13 -0.74 11.12
N PHE A 68 -12.30 -0.63 10.08
CA PHE A 68 -12.77 -0.34 8.72
C PHE A 68 -13.57 -1.50 8.13
N ILE A 69 -13.13 -2.74 8.40
CA ILE A 69 -13.85 -3.94 7.97
C ILE A 69 -15.23 -3.99 8.64
N ASP A 70 -15.29 -3.76 9.95
CA ASP A 70 -16.55 -3.73 10.72
C ASP A 70 -17.50 -2.67 10.20
N ALA A 71 -17.01 -1.45 9.97
CA ALA A 71 -17.82 -0.37 9.43
C ALA A 71 -18.46 -0.77 8.09
N ARG A 72 -17.70 -1.46 7.23
CA ARG A 72 -18.21 -1.93 5.94
C ARG A 72 -19.21 -3.09 6.09
N LEU A 73 -18.93 -4.05 6.97
CA LEU A 73 -19.85 -5.16 7.26
C LEU A 73 -21.18 -4.65 7.81
N GLN A 74 -21.14 -3.72 8.77
CA GLN A 74 -22.33 -3.11 9.37
C GLN A 74 -23.16 -2.35 8.33
N ALA A 75 -22.50 -1.55 7.47
CA ALA A 75 -23.18 -0.85 6.38
C ALA A 75 -23.87 -1.81 5.38
N GLN A 76 -23.39 -3.05 5.29
CA GLN A 76 -23.96 -4.10 4.45
C GLN A 76 -24.92 -5.04 5.19
N GLY A 77 -25.16 -4.83 6.50
CA GLY A 77 -25.98 -5.73 7.31
C GLY A 77 -25.37 -7.12 7.51
N LEU A 78 -24.04 -7.24 7.39
CA LEU A 78 -23.28 -8.48 7.54
C LEU A 78 -22.59 -8.54 8.92
N GLN A 79 -22.22 -9.75 9.32
CA GLN A 79 -21.44 -10.02 10.53
C GLN A 79 -20.14 -10.73 10.17
N ARG A 80 -19.14 -10.64 11.05
CA ARG A 80 -17.91 -11.41 10.90
C ARG A 80 -18.22 -12.91 10.92
N SER A 81 -17.53 -13.65 10.08
CA SER A 81 -17.48 -15.11 10.21
C SER A 81 -16.90 -15.49 11.58
N PRO A 82 -17.41 -16.57 12.20
CA PRO A 82 -16.82 -17.06 13.45
C PRO A 82 -15.36 -17.47 13.21
N GLN A 83 -14.54 -17.31 14.25
CA GLN A 83 -13.17 -17.79 14.20
C GLN A 83 -13.16 -19.31 13.97
N ALA A 84 -12.25 -19.77 13.10
CA ALA A 84 -12.08 -21.19 12.85
C ALA A 84 -11.58 -21.91 14.10
N ASP A 85 -11.88 -23.21 14.21
CA ASP A 85 -11.34 -24.02 15.29
C ASP A 85 -9.81 -24.11 15.22
N ARG A 86 -9.17 -24.40 16.36
CA ARG A 86 -7.71 -24.41 16.49
C ARG A 86 -7.02 -25.36 15.51
N ARG A 87 -7.60 -26.52 15.18
CA ARG A 87 -7.00 -27.46 14.22
C ARG A 87 -7.06 -26.91 12.81
N THR A 88 -8.16 -26.27 12.44
CA THR A 88 -8.30 -25.58 11.16
C THR A 88 -7.34 -24.40 11.06
N LEU A 89 -7.15 -23.62 12.13
CA LEU A 89 -6.25 -22.47 12.16
C LEU A 89 -4.79 -22.85 11.87
N ILE A 90 -4.21 -23.81 12.61
CA ILE A 90 -2.82 -24.23 12.36
C ILE A 90 -2.65 -24.85 10.98
N ARG A 91 -3.64 -25.62 10.50
CA ARG A 91 -3.59 -26.20 9.16
C ARG A 91 -3.52 -25.11 8.09
N ARG A 92 -4.38 -24.09 8.16
CA ARG A 92 -4.40 -22.97 7.21
C ARG A 92 -3.08 -22.21 7.25
N LEU A 93 -2.64 -21.82 8.45
CA LEU A 93 -1.40 -21.08 8.65
C LEU A 93 -0.18 -21.80 8.06
N SER A 94 -0.07 -23.11 8.28
CA SER A 94 1.03 -23.92 7.75
C SER A 94 1.03 -23.96 6.21
N PHE A 95 -0.13 -24.10 5.58
CA PHE A 95 -0.22 -24.06 4.12
C PHE A 95 0.07 -22.67 3.56
N ASP A 96 -0.38 -21.63 4.23
CA ASP A 96 -0.19 -20.24 3.78
C ASP A 96 1.28 -19.83 3.90
N LEU A 97 1.91 -20.07 5.06
CA LEU A 97 3.27 -19.62 5.34
C LEU A 97 4.35 -20.57 4.82
N LEU A 98 4.14 -21.89 4.91
CA LEU A 98 5.16 -22.89 4.58
C LEU A 98 4.81 -23.70 3.32
N GLY A 99 3.55 -23.68 2.89
CA GLY A 99 3.10 -24.46 1.73
C GLY A 99 2.94 -25.96 1.98
N LEU A 100 3.07 -26.40 3.23
CA LEU A 100 3.05 -27.79 3.65
C LEU A 100 2.02 -27.99 4.78
N PRO A 101 1.46 -29.20 4.96
CA PRO A 101 0.67 -29.52 6.14
C PRO A 101 1.52 -29.37 7.42
N PRO A 102 0.90 -29.02 8.56
CA PRO A 102 1.64 -28.85 9.82
C PRO A 102 2.17 -30.20 10.33
N ASP A 103 3.30 -30.16 11.04
CA ASP A 103 3.82 -31.33 11.76
C ASP A 103 2.83 -31.75 12.86
N PRO A 104 2.54 -33.05 13.04
CA PRO A 104 1.70 -33.54 14.14
C PRO A 104 2.14 -33.05 15.54
N ALA A 105 3.44 -32.86 15.76
CA ALA A 105 3.98 -32.34 17.01
C ALA A 105 3.59 -30.87 17.22
N ASP A 106 3.66 -30.04 16.17
CA ASP A 106 3.24 -28.63 16.23
C ASP A 106 1.74 -28.49 16.48
N VAL A 107 0.92 -29.35 15.85
CA VAL A 107 -0.53 -29.41 16.12
C VAL A 107 -0.78 -29.74 17.59
N THR A 108 -0.09 -30.74 18.12
CA THR A 108 -0.27 -31.15 19.52
C THR A 108 0.16 -30.05 20.48
N ALA A 109 1.32 -29.42 20.24
CA ALA A 109 1.83 -28.33 21.06
C ALA A 109 0.88 -27.11 21.02
N PHE A 110 0.41 -26.71 19.83
CA PHE A 110 -0.53 -25.61 19.71
C PHE A 110 -1.86 -25.92 20.39
N LEU A 111 -2.42 -27.12 20.26
CA LEU A 111 -3.68 -27.46 20.93
C LEU A 111 -3.57 -27.51 22.45
N ALA A 112 -2.39 -27.82 22.99
CA ALA A 112 -2.14 -27.84 24.44
C ALA A 112 -1.83 -26.45 25.03
N ASP A 113 -1.46 -25.47 24.20
CA ASP A 113 -1.13 -24.12 24.65
C ASP A 113 -2.40 -23.29 24.95
N ASN A 114 -2.69 -23.13 26.24
CA ASN A 114 -3.81 -22.32 26.74
C ASN A 114 -3.42 -20.86 27.03
N SER A 115 -2.20 -20.44 26.66
CA SER A 115 -1.78 -19.05 26.77
C SER A 115 -2.70 -18.12 25.96
N PRO A 116 -2.98 -16.90 26.44
CA PRO A 116 -3.64 -15.88 25.63
C PRO A 116 -2.84 -15.53 24.34
N HIS A 117 -1.56 -15.88 24.28
CA HIS A 117 -0.65 -15.61 23.15
C HIS A 117 -0.31 -16.85 22.31
N ALA A 118 -1.04 -17.96 22.49
CA ALA A 118 -0.74 -19.22 21.82
C ALA A 118 -0.75 -19.11 20.29
N TRP A 119 -1.58 -18.23 19.74
CA TRP A 119 -1.68 -17.99 18.29
C TRP A 119 -0.48 -17.22 17.77
N GLU A 120 -0.10 -16.15 18.45
CA GLU A 120 1.02 -15.29 18.13
C GLU A 120 2.34 -16.08 18.19
N HIS A 121 2.53 -16.87 19.23
CA HIS A 121 3.71 -17.75 19.35
C HIS A 121 3.81 -18.77 18.21
N LEU A 122 2.68 -19.29 17.72
CA LEU A 122 2.65 -20.20 16.57
C LEU A 122 3.04 -19.46 15.28
N VAL A 123 2.47 -18.27 15.05
CA VAL A 123 2.79 -17.42 13.89
C VAL A 123 4.27 -17.07 13.87
N ASP A 124 4.80 -16.59 15.00
CA ASP A 124 6.21 -16.21 15.12
C ASP A 124 7.14 -17.38 14.82
N ARG A 125 6.84 -18.58 15.34
CA ARG A 125 7.62 -19.79 15.06
C ARG A 125 7.62 -20.15 13.58
N MET A 126 6.47 -20.05 12.91
CA MET A 126 6.37 -20.34 11.48
C MET A 126 7.10 -19.30 10.62
N LEU A 127 6.99 -18.01 10.96
CA LEU A 127 7.73 -16.94 10.27
C LEU A 127 9.25 -17.05 10.46
N GLN A 128 9.71 -17.56 11.60
CA GLN A 128 11.12 -17.84 11.87
C GLN A 128 11.66 -19.11 11.18
N SER A 129 10.78 -19.96 10.64
CA SER A 129 11.19 -21.17 9.94
C SER A 129 11.92 -20.83 8.63
N PRO A 130 13.06 -21.47 8.32
CA PRO A 130 13.71 -21.33 7.01
C PRO A 130 12.76 -21.64 5.84
N HIS A 131 11.82 -22.58 6.04
CA HIS A 131 10.82 -22.97 5.04
C HIS A 131 9.88 -21.82 4.64
N TYR A 132 9.68 -20.82 5.50
CA TYR A 132 8.93 -19.61 5.14
C TYR A 132 9.65 -18.84 4.03
N GLY A 133 10.96 -18.62 4.18
CA GLY A 133 11.79 -17.98 3.16
C GLY A 133 11.82 -18.78 1.86
N GLU A 134 11.99 -20.11 1.95
CA GLU A 134 11.94 -21.01 0.80
C GLU A 134 10.59 -20.93 0.06
N ARG A 135 9.47 -20.90 0.80
CA ARG A 135 8.11 -20.81 0.24
C ARG A 135 7.94 -19.53 -0.56
N TRP A 136 8.36 -18.39 -0.01
CA TRP A 136 8.24 -17.07 -0.63
C TRP A 136 9.19 -16.86 -1.81
N ALA A 137 10.41 -17.38 -1.73
CA ALA A 137 11.39 -17.27 -2.81
C ALA A 137 10.88 -17.87 -4.13
N ARG A 138 10.00 -18.89 -4.08
CA ARG A 138 9.39 -19.48 -5.29
C ARG A 138 8.59 -18.50 -6.14
N HIS A 139 8.11 -17.39 -5.58
CA HIS A 139 7.41 -16.35 -6.35
C HIS A 139 8.36 -15.53 -7.24
N TRP A 140 9.67 -15.70 -7.09
CA TRP A 140 10.74 -14.97 -7.78
C TRP A 140 11.65 -15.91 -8.59
N LEU A 141 11.26 -17.18 -8.72
CA LEU A 141 11.99 -18.20 -9.49
C LEU A 141 11.38 -18.43 -10.88
N ASP A 142 10.53 -17.50 -11.34
CA ASP A 142 10.05 -17.40 -12.71
C ASP A 142 11.09 -16.75 -13.64
#